data_AF-A0A1J3HZ69-F1
#
_entry.id   AF-A0A1J3HZ69-F1
#
_cell.length_a   1.000
_cell.length_b   1.000
_cell.length_c   1.000
_cell.angle_alpha   90.00
_cell.angle_beta   90.00
_cell.angle_gamma   90.00
#
_symmetry.space_group_name_H-M   'P 1'
#
loop_
_entity.id
_entity.type
_entity.pdbx_description
1 polymer ?
#
loop_
_entity_poly.entity_id
_entity_poly.type
_entity_poly.pdbx_seq_one_letter_code
_entity_poly.pdbx_strand_id
1 'polypeptide(L)'
;DPKVRSKILSEEFGWDKEIAKKIWCFGPDTTGPNMMVDMTKGVQYLNEIKDSCVAAFQWATKEGVMAEENMRGIAFEIMDVVM
;
A
#
# COMPACT_ATOMS: atom_id res chain seq x y z
N ASP A 1 6.71 10.98 -6.79
CA ASP A 1 6.22 12.09 -5.94
C ASP A 1 4.77 11.80 -5.50
N PRO A 2 4.47 11.78 -4.20
CA PRO A 2 3.12 11.49 -3.70
C PRO A 2 2.03 12.47 -4.18
N LYS A 3 2.36 13.74 -4.44
CA LYS A 3 1.40 14.74 -4.93
C LYS A 3 1.02 14.49 -6.38
N VAL A 4 2.00 14.20 -7.24
CA VAL A 4 1.75 13.88 -8.65
C VAL A 4 0.93 12.59 -8.77
N ARG A 5 1.30 11.56 -8.00
CA ARG A 5 0.57 10.28 -7.95
C ARG A 5 -0.87 10.45 -7.47
N SER A 6 -1.09 11.22 -6.40
CA SER A 6 -2.43 11.52 -5.88
C SER A 6 -3.30 12.25 -6.91
N LYS A 7 -2.68 13.14 -7.70
CA LYS A 7 -3.38 13.85 -8.79
C LYS A 7 -3.82 12.89 -9.90
N ILE A 8 -2.92 12.05 -10.41
CA ILE A 8 -3.21 11.06 -11.46
C ILE A 8 -4.31 10.10 -10.99
N LEU A 9 -4.15 9.52 -9.80
CA LEU A 9 -5.13 8.57 -9.25
C LEU A 9 -6.52 9.22 -9.09
N SER A 10 -6.58 10.48 -8.68
CA SER A 10 -7.85 11.18 -8.52
C SER A 10 -8.50 11.60 -9.85
N GLU A 11 -7.71 12.13 -10.79
CA GLU A 11 -8.23 12.66 -12.06
C GLU A 11 -8.55 11.56 -13.08
N GLU A 12 -7.74 10.51 -13.15
CA GLU A 12 -7.90 9.44 -14.15
C GLU A 12 -8.68 8.24 -13.61
N PHE A 13 -8.54 7.94 -12.31
CA PHE A 13 -9.10 6.72 -11.69
C PHE A 13 -10.14 7.00 -10.61
N GLY A 14 -10.50 8.26 -10.39
CA GLY A 14 -11.54 8.67 -9.43
C GLY A 14 -11.21 8.37 -7.96
N TRP A 15 -9.93 8.15 -7.63
CA TRP A 15 -9.52 7.90 -6.26
C TRP A 15 -9.64 9.15 -5.38
N ASP A 16 -9.88 8.91 -4.09
CA ASP A 16 -9.82 9.95 -3.08
C ASP A 16 -8.38 10.49 -2.94
N LYS A 17 -8.23 11.81 -3.05
CA LYS A 17 -6.92 12.48 -2.96
C LYS A 17 -6.23 12.26 -1.62
N GLU A 18 -6.98 12.17 -0.52
CA GLU A 18 -6.44 11.97 0.81
C GLU A 18 -5.91 10.54 0.97
N ILE A 19 -6.67 9.54 0.50
CA ILE A 19 -6.26 8.14 0.52
C ILE A 19 -5.06 7.91 -0.42
N ALA A 20 -5.07 8.51 -1.61
CA ALA A 20 -3.98 8.38 -2.57
C ALA A 20 -2.64 8.95 -2.07
N LYS A 21 -2.65 9.89 -1.11
CA LYS A 21 -1.44 10.38 -0.45
C LYS A 21 -0.89 9.39 0.59
N LYS A 22 -1.74 8.53 1.15
CA LYS A 22 -1.41 7.53 2.17
C LYS A 22 -0.96 6.19 1.61
N ILE A 23 -0.66 6.11 0.32
CA ILE A 23 -0.06 4.90 -0.28
C ILE A 23 1.39 4.75 0.22
N TRP A 24 1.65 3.67 0.94
CA TRP A 24 2.95 3.37 1.54
C TRP A 24 3.96 2.85 0.52
N CYS A 25 3.58 1.84 -0.27
CA CYS A 25 4.45 1.26 -1.30
C CYS A 25 3.66 0.53 -2.38
N PHE A 26 4.35 0.24 -3.48
CA PHE A 26 3.90 -0.71 -4.51
C PHE A 26 4.75 -1.98 -4.42
N GLY A 27 4.22 -3.13 -4.82
CA GLY A 27 4.92 -4.41 -4.70
C GLY A 27 4.49 -5.41 -5.78
N PRO A 28 5.32 -6.41 -6.11
CA PRO A 28 6.70 -6.63 -5.64
C PRO A 28 7.73 -5.63 -6.21
N ASP A 29 8.96 -5.63 -5.67
CA ASP A 29 10.11 -4.82 -6.11
C ASP A 29 9.85 -3.31 -6.22
N THR A 30 9.04 -2.75 -5.32
CA THR A 30 8.71 -1.30 -5.24
C THR A 30 7.96 -0.71 -6.45
N THR A 31 7.78 -1.48 -7.53
CA THR A 31 7.20 -1.05 -8.81
C THR A 31 6.09 -1.98 -9.30
N GLY A 32 5.85 -3.07 -8.58
CA GLY A 32 4.90 -4.08 -8.97
C GLY A 32 3.43 -3.62 -8.89
N PRO A 33 2.54 -4.43 -9.48
CA PRO A 33 1.13 -4.07 -9.69
C PRO A 33 0.24 -4.22 -8.44
N ASN A 34 0.81 -4.37 -7.24
CA ASN A 34 0.08 -4.36 -5.98
C ASN A 34 0.39 -3.09 -5.20
N MET A 35 -0.52 -2.67 -4.34
CA MET A 35 -0.35 -1.47 -3.52
C MET A 35 -0.77 -1.69 -2.08
N MET A 36 -0.09 -1.01 -1.16
CA MET A 36 -0.46 -0.96 0.25
C MET A 36 -0.80 0.49 0.65
N VAL A 37 -1.96 0.66 1.25
CA VAL A 37 -2.56 1.97 1.56
C VAL A 37 -3.03 2.00 3.00
N ASP A 38 -2.70 3.09 3.69
CA ASP A 38 -3.22 3.37 5.03
C ASP A 38 -4.59 4.07 4.95
N MET A 39 -5.62 3.42 5.48
CA MET A 39 -6.97 3.96 5.64
C MET A 39 -7.38 4.13 7.10
N THR A 40 -6.43 3.98 8.04
CA THR A 40 -6.70 4.14 9.48
C THR A 40 -7.04 5.59 9.83
N LYS A 41 -7.79 5.75 10.94
CA LYS A 41 -8.19 7.05 11.49
C LYS A 41 -7.87 7.09 12.97
N GLY A 42 -7.04 8.08 13.38
CA GLY A 42 -6.77 8.34 14.80
C GLY A 42 -5.75 7.40 15.47
N VAL A 43 -5.04 6.56 14.70
CA VAL A 43 -4.01 5.67 15.24
C VAL A 43 -2.70 6.44 15.42
N GLN A 44 -2.19 6.46 16.65
CA GLN A 44 -0.87 7.02 16.97
C GLN A 44 0.23 5.98 16.65
N TYR A 45 1.47 6.44 16.45
CA TYR A 45 2.65 5.58 16.22
C TYR A 45 2.60 4.65 14.99
N LEU A 46 1.62 4.80 14.10
CA LEU A 46 1.49 4.01 12.86
C LEU A 46 2.74 4.08 11.95
N ASN A 47 3.49 5.17 12.02
CA ASN A 47 4.73 5.33 11.27
C ASN A 47 5.87 4.43 11.78
N GLU A 48 5.81 3.92 13.01
CA GLU A 48 6.85 3.05 13.58
C GLU A 48 6.82 1.65 12.96
N ILE A 49 5.62 1.14 12.63
CA ILE A 49 5.44 -0.17 11.99
C ILE A 49 5.55 -0.12 10.47
N LYS A 50 5.56 1.08 9.88
CA LYS A 50 5.48 1.28 8.44
C LYS A 50 6.58 0.53 7.68
N ASP A 51 7.83 0.67 8.12
CA ASP A 51 8.97 0.05 7.43
C ASP A 51 8.91 -1.49 7.51
N SER A 52 8.50 -2.02 8.65
CA SER A 52 8.28 -3.47 8.84
C SER A 52 7.16 -4.00 7.94
N CYS A 53 6.02 -3.30 7.88
CA CYS A 53 4.91 -3.68 7.00
C CYS A 53 5.30 -3.60 5.52
N VAL A 54 6.04 -2.58 5.11
CA VAL A 54 6.53 -2.44 3.73
C VAL A 54 7.46 -3.60 3.38
N ALA A 55 8.40 -3.96 4.25
CA ALA A 55 9.32 -5.07 4.00
C ALA A 55 8.57 -6.42 3.87
N ALA A 56 7.66 -6.70 4.80
CA ALA A 56 6.83 -7.90 4.74
C ALA A 56 5.97 -7.94 3.48
N PHE A 57 5.39 -6.80 3.08
CA PHE A 57 4.59 -6.68 1.87
C PHE A 57 5.37 -6.99 0.59
N GLN A 58 6.61 -6.52 0.47
CA GLN A 58 7.44 -6.83 -0.71
C GLN A 58 7.71 -8.33 -0.83
N TRP A 59 8.01 -8.99 0.30
CA TRP A 59 8.25 -10.43 0.31
C TRP A 59 6.97 -11.22 0.03
N ALA A 60 5.87 -10.89 0.71
CA ALA A 60 4.60 -11.57 0.54
C ALA A 60 4.03 -11.46 -0.89
N THR A 61 4.17 -10.28 -1.52
CA THR A 61 3.69 -10.09 -2.90
C THR A 61 4.58 -10.72 -3.97
N LYS A 62 5.82 -11.07 -3.63
CA LYS A 62 6.75 -11.79 -4.50
C LYS A 62 6.52 -13.30 -4.43
N GLU A 63 6.47 -13.85 -3.22
CA GLU A 63 6.27 -15.29 -3.05
C GLU A 63 4.81 -15.65 -3.34
N GLY A 64 3.82 -14.93 -2.83
CA GLY A 64 2.42 -15.29 -3.04
C GLY A 64 1.98 -16.57 -2.30
N VAL A 65 0.79 -16.55 -1.73
CA VAL A 65 0.37 -17.54 -0.72
C VAL A 65 -0.10 -18.89 -1.30
N MET A 66 -0.53 -18.93 -2.56
CA MET A 66 -1.18 -20.14 -3.13
C MET A 66 -0.18 -21.11 -3.76
N ALA A 67 0.72 -20.60 -4.59
CA ALA A 67 1.56 -21.42 -5.47
C ALA A 67 3.00 -20.91 -5.56
N GLU A 68 3.43 -20.05 -4.63
CA GLU A 68 4.76 -19.43 -4.67
C GLU A 68 5.00 -18.61 -5.98
N GLU A 69 3.97 -17.89 -6.45
CA GLU A 69 4.02 -17.01 -7.61
C GLU A 69 3.71 -15.53 -7.27
N ASN A 70 4.29 -14.62 -8.06
CA ASN A 70 4.08 -13.18 -7.93
C ASN A 70 2.59 -12.80 -7.91
N MET A 71 2.18 -12.11 -6.84
CA MET A 71 0.84 -11.56 -6.71
C MET A 71 0.63 -10.40 -7.68
N ARG A 72 -0.60 -10.20 -8.17
CA ARG A 72 -0.91 -9.11 -9.10
C ARG A 72 -2.32 -8.55 -8.91
N GLY A 73 -2.43 -7.22 -8.97
CA GLY A 73 -3.70 -6.50 -9.07
C GLY A 73 -4.44 -6.37 -7.74
N ILE A 74 -3.72 -6.34 -6.62
CA ILE A 74 -4.33 -6.30 -5.29
C ILE A 74 -4.01 -4.96 -4.59
N ALA A 75 -5.05 -4.34 -4.04
CA ALA A 75 -4.94 -3.19 -3.14
C ALA A 75 -5.16 -3.64 -1.70
N PHE A 76 -4.14 -3.48 -0.87
CA PHE A 76 -4.18 -3.80 0.56
C PHE A 76 -4.46 -2.53 1.34
N GLU A 77 -5.56 -2.56 2.09
CA GLU A 77 -6.08 -1.41 2.83
C GLU A 77 -5.96 -1.68 4.32
N ILE A 78 -5.13 -0.91 5.00
CA ILE A 78 -4.97 -1.00 6.46
C ILE A 78 -6.13 -0.24 7.09
N MET A 79 -7.07 -0.98 7.66
CA MET A 79 -8.30 -0.44 8.23
C MET A 79 -8.19 -0.16 9.73
N ASP A 80 -7.49 -1.02 10.46
CA ASP A 80 -7.35 -0.94 11.91
C ASP A 80 -5.98 -1.46 12.36
N VAL A 81 -5.47 -0.90 13.45
CA VAL A 81 -4.19 -1.28 14.07
C VAL A 81 -4.34 -1.16 15.57
N VAL A 82 -4.05 -2.25 16.27
CA VAL A 82 -3.92 -2.31 17.72
C VAL A 82 -2.46 -2.66 18.04
N MET A 83 -1.84 -1.87 18.91
CA MET A 83 -0.46 -2.07 19.38
C MET A 83 -0.45 -2.59 20.82
#